data_AF-A0A964LAZ5-F1
#
_entry.id   AF-A0A964LAZ5-F1
#
_cell.length_a   1.000
_cell.length_b   1.000
_cell.length_c   1.000
_cell.angle_alpha   90.00
_cell.angle_beta   90.00
_cell.angle_gamma   90.00
#
_symmetry.space_group_name_H-M   'P 1'
#
loop_
_entity.id
_entity.type
_entity.pdbx_description
1 polymer ?
#
loop_
_entity_poly.entity_id
_entity_poly.type
_entity_poly.pdbx_seq_one_letter_code
_entity_poly.pdbx_strand_id
1 'polypeptide(L)' 'MQMVKIHIPERSDRAKALETLTLRGRVICLPDNIFIVPEPALEVLQSLRVPSKELERGGFDFAEKALRDYSCTVNLAD' A
#
# COMPACT_ATOMS: atom_id res chain seq x y z
N MET A 1 -2.62 5.67 14.67
CA MET A 1 -2.48 4.43 13.88
C MET A 1 -1.59 4.73 12.68
N GLN A 2 -0.48 4.02 12.51
CA GLN A 2 0.45 4.22 11.40
C GLN A 2 0.04 3.33 10.20
N MET A 3 0.07 3.91 9.01
CA MET A 3 -0.17 3.29 7.72
C MET A 3 1.08 3.39 6.86
N VAL A 4 1.35 2.35 6.08
CA VAL A 4 2.54 2.23 5.25
C VAL A 4 2.13 2.00 3.81
N LYS A 5 2.68 2.83 2.93
CA LYS A 5 2.59 2.71 1.49
C LYS A 5 3.71 1.80 1.01
N ILE A 6 3.29 0.67 0.45
CA ILE A 6 4.16 -0.34 -0.13
C ILE A 6 3.84 -0.50 -1.61
N HIS A 7 4.83 -0.91 -2.39
CA HIS A 7 4.68 -1.29 -3.78
C HIS A 7 4.96 -2.79 -3.92
N ILE A 8 4.02 -3.52 -4.52
CA ILE A 8 4.15 -4.96 -4.75
C ILE A 8 4.10 -5.19 -6.27
N PRO A 9 5.26 -5.34 -6.94
CA PRO A 9 5.28 -5.51 -8.39
C PRO A 9 4.69 -6.86 -8.83
N GLU A 10 4.84 -7.90 -8.01
CA GLU A 10 4.48 -9.26 -8.40
C GLU A 10 2.99 -9.58 -8.18
N ARG A 11 2.30 -9.96 -9.27
CA ARG A 11 0.85 -10.22 -9.25
C ARG A 11 0.45 -11.37 -8.32
N SER A 12 1.26 -12.43 -8.25
CA SER A 12 1.01 -13.59 -7.40
C SER A 12 1.08 -13.23 -5.92
N ASP A 13 2.04 -12.39 -5.55
CA ASP A 13 2.18 -11.90 -4.18
C ASP A 13 1.11 -10.88 -3.81
N ARG A 14 0.64 -10.07 -4.76
CA ARG A 14 -0.51 -9.16 -4.54
C ARG A 14 -1.76 -9.91 -4.11
N ALA A 15 -2.05 -11.05 -4.72
CA ALA A 15 -3.24 -11.84 -4.35
C ALA A 15 -3.13 -12.37 -2.92
N LYS A 16 -1.98 -12.93 -2.55
CA LYS A 16 -1.69 -13.41 -1.18
C LYS A 16 -1.72 -12.29 -0.16
N ALA A 17 -1.10 -11.15 -0.50
CA ALA A 17 -1.12 -9.95 0.30
C ALA A 17 -2.56 -9.48 0.51
N LEU A 18 -3.31 -9.25 -0.56
CA LEU A 18 -4.68 -8.75 -0.49
C LEU A 18 -5.60 -9.66 0.34
N GLU A 19 -5.52 -10.98 0.15
CA GLU A 19 -6.28 -11.96 0.90
C GLU A 19 -5.99 -11.85 2.40
N THR A 20 -4.71 -11.82 2.75
CA THR A 20 -4.29 -11.76 4.17
C THR A 20 -4.57 -10.41 4.81
N LEU A 21 -4.39 -9.33 4.05
CA LEU A 21 -4.60 -7.97 4.51
C LEU A 21 -6.09 -7.65 4.67
N THR A 22 -6.95 -8.16 3.77
CA THR A 22 -8.42 -8.06 3.88
C THR A 22 -8.94 -8.77 5.13
N LEU A 23 -8.32 -9.89 5.52
CA LEU A 23 -8.66 -10.59 6.76
C LEU A 23 -8.28 -9.82 8.04
N ARG A 24 -7.30 -8.91 7.96
CA ARG A 24 -6.80 -8.16 9.12
C ARG A 24 -7.28 -6.71 9.22
N GLY A 25 -7.95 -6.16 8.21
CA GLY A 25 -8.59 -4.85 8.32
C GLY A 25 -8.70 -4.08 7.01
N ARG A 26 -8.74 -2.74 7.13
CA ARG A 26 -8.89 -1.83 5.99
C ARG A 26 -7.56 -1.72 5.24
N VAL A 27 -7.60 -2.12 3.97
CA VAL A 27 -6.50 -2.02 3.01
C VAL A 27 -6.93 -1.06 1.93
N ILE A 28 -6.06 -0.12 1.57
CA ILE A 28 -6.32 0.79 0.46
C ILE A 28 -5.44 0.32 -0.69
N CYS A 29 -6.07 -0.13 -1.77
CA CYS A 29 -5.38 -0.43 -3.02
C CYS A 29 -5.36 0.83 -3.87
N LEU A 30 -4.16 1.26 -4.24
CA LEU A 30 -3.94 2.35 -5.17
C LEU A 30 -3.62 1.80 -6.57
N PRO A 31 -3.84 2.59 -7.63
CA PRO A 31 -3.29 2.30 -8.95
C PRO A 31 -1.76 2.18 -8.91
N ASP A 32 -1.18 1.55 -9.94
CA ASP A 32 0.27 1.29 -10.05
C ASP A 32 0.83 0.24 -9.06
N ASN A 33 0.00 -0.69 -8.59
CA ASN A 33 0.41 -1.78 -7.69
C ASN A 33 0.92 -1.28 -6.33
N ILE A 34 0.42 -0.13 -5.92
CA ILE A 34 0.69 0.47 -4.62
C ILE A 34 -0.42 0.09 -3.65
N PHE A 35 -0.05 -0.23 -2.42
CA PHE A 35 -0.97 -0.60 -1.36
C PHE A 35 -0.64 0.21 -0.12
N ILE A 36 -1.66 0.72 0.56
CA ILE A 36 -1.52 1.32 1.87
C ILE A 36 -2.12 0.34 2.88
N VAL A 37 -1.27 -0.13 3.78
CA VAL A 37 -1.59 -1.15 4.78
C VAL A 37 -1.27 -0.61 6.17
N PRO A 38 -1.94 -1.05 7.23
CA PRO A 38 -1.53 -0.72 8.59
C PRO A 38 -0.14 -1.31 8.89
N GLU A 39 0.63 -0.67 9.76
CA GLU A 39 1.95 -1.19 10.19
C GLU A 39 1.97 -2.70 10.57
N PRO A 40 1.04 -3.25 11.36
CA PRO A 40 1.04 -4.68 11.70
C PRO A 40 0.83 -5.62 10.49
N ALA A 41 0.46 -5.09 9.34
CA ALA A 41 0.34 -5.86 8.11
C ALA A 41 1.70 -6.04 7.40
N LEU A 42 2.68 -5.16 7.64
CA LEU A 42 4.05 -5.35 7.14
C LEU A 42 4.70 -6.61 7.72
N GLU A 43 4.51 -6.86 9.02
CA GLU A 43 5.03 -8.06 9.67
C GLU A 43 4.50 -9.33 9.01
N VAL A 44 3.24 -9.29 8.58
CA VAL A 44 2.60 -10.41 7.87
C VAL A 44 3.18 -10.59 6.47
N LEU A 45 3.41 -9.51 5.73
CA LEU A 45 4.04 -9.56 4.41
C LEU A 45 5.47 -10.09 4.50
N GLN A 46 6.22 -9.69 5.53
CA GLN A 46 7.56 -10.23 5.81
C GLN A 46 7.50 -11.73 6.15
N SER A 47 6.53 -12.15 6.96
CA SER A 47 6.32 -13.56 7.31
C SER A 47 5.97 -14.42 6.08
N LEU A 48 5.17 -13.87 5.16
CA LEU A 48 4.79 -14.49 3.90
C LEU A 48 5.90 -14.44 2.82
N ARG A 49 7.04 -13.79 3.11
CA ARG A 49 8.12 -13.51 2.16
C ARG A 49 7.64 -12.84 0.88
N VAL A 50 6.65 -11.96 1.00
CA VAL A 50 6.15 -11.17 -0.13
C VAL A 50 7.17 -10.07 -0.44
N PRO A 51 7.75 -10.02 -1.66
CA PRO A 51 8.63 -8.95 -2.08
C PRO A 51 7.82 -7.65 -2.22
N SER A 52 7.81 -6.87 -1.15
CA SER A 52 7.19 -5.55 -1.10
C SER A 52 8.25 -4.49 -0.87
N LYS A 53 8.17 -3.41 -1.64
CA LYS A 53 9.05 -2.26 -1.48
C LYS A 53 8.31 -1.20 -0.69
N GLU A 54 8.81 -0.89 0.49
CA GLU A 54 8.28 0.24 1.25
C GLU A 54 8.65 1.54 0.54
N LEU A 55 7.63 2.33 0.23
CA LEU A 55 7.79 3.64 -0.38
C LEU A 55 7.78 4.72 0.70
N GLU A 56 6.78 4.67 1.58
CA GLU A 56 6.59 5.70 2.61
C GLU A 56 5.79 5.16 3.80
N ARG A 57 6.08 5.65 5.00
CA ARG A 57 5.33 5.36 6.24
C ARG A 57 4.74 6.65 6.80
N GLY A 58 3.47 6.63 7.20
CA GLY A 58 2.81 7.83 7.72
C GLY A 58 1.55 7.54 8.54
N GLY A 59 0.92 8.59 9.06
CA GLY A 59 -0.34 8.48 9.82
C GLY A 59 -1.58 8.34 8.92
N PHE A 60 -2.77 8.51 9.50
CA PHE A 60 -4.03 8.50 8.72
C PHE A 60 -4.09 9.62 7.67
N ASP A 61 -3.54 10.80 8.01
CA ASP A 61 -3.40 11.96 7.12
C ASP A 61 -2.57 11.66 5.87
N PHE A 62 -1.62 10.72 5.99
CA PHE A 62 -0.76 10.32 4.88
C PHE A 62 -1.53 9.54 3.82
N ALA A 63 -2.48 8.69 4.20
CA ALA A 63 -3.30 7.96 3.23
C ALA A 63 -4.19 8.92 2.41
N GLU A 64 -4.78 9.92 3.08
CA GLU A 64 -5.54 10.98 2.40
C GLU A 64 -4.66 11.82 1.49
N LYS A 65 -3.48 12.24 1.97
CA LYS A 65 -2.53 13.02 1.16
C LYS A 65 -2.03 12.22 -0.04
N ALA A 66 -1.76 10.92 0.10
CA ALA A 66 -1.35 10.05 -1.00
C ALA A 66 -2.46 9.87 -2.05
N LEU A 67 -3.72 9.73 -1.62
CA LEU A 67 -4.88 9.71 -2.53
C LEU A 67 -5.01 11.06 -3.28
N ARG A 68 -4.81 12.18 -2.57
CA ARG A 68 -4.88 13.53 -3.13
C ARG A 68 -3.72 13.84 -4.08
N ASP A 69 -2.52 13.38 -3.75
CA ASP A 69 -1.31 13.53 -4.57
C ASP A 69 -1.44 12.75 -5.88
N TYR A 70 -1.98 11.52 -5.82
CA TYR A 70 -2.27 10.72 -7.02
C TYR A 70 -3.26 11.41 -7.98
N SER A 71 -4.24 12.14 -7.44
CA SER A 71 -5.17 12.92 -8.26
C SER A 71 -4.54 14.19 -8.85
N CYS A 72 -3.38 14.62 -8.36
CA CYS A 72 -2.68 15.82 -8.82
C CYS A 72 -1.67 15.51 -9.93
N THR A 73 -1.11 14.29 -9.99
CA THR A 73 -0.22 13.82 -11.06
C THR A 73 -0.97 13.42 -12.34
N VAL A 74 -1.93 14.24 -12.80
CA VAL A 74 -2.51 14.13 -14.15
C VAL A 74 -2.39 15.42 -14.97
N ASN A 75 -1.73 16.47 -14.48
CA ASN A 75 -1.57 17.72 -15.24
C ASN A 75 -0.19 18.38 -15.05
N LEU A 76 0.88 17.74 -15.52
CA LEU A 76 2.09 18.49 -15.90
C LEU A 76 2.89 17.75 -16.97
N ALA A 77 2.25 17.54 -18.11
CA ALA A 77 2.92 17.25 -19.38
C ALA A 77 2.04 17.78 -20.53
N ASP A 78 1.97 19.11 -20.62
CA ASP A 78 1.80 19.85 -21.88
C ASP A 78 2.80 21.01 -21.86
#